data_AF-A0A2V2BKZ6-F1
#
_entry.id   AF-A0A2V2BKZ6-F1
#
_cell.length_a   1.000
_cell.length_b   1.000
_cell.length_c   1.000
_cell.angle_alpha   90.00
_cell.angle_beta   90.00
_cell.angle_gamma   90.00
#
_symmetry.space_group_name_H-M   'P 1'
#
loop_
_entity.id
_entity.type
_entity.pdbx_description
1 polymer ?
#
loop_
_entity_poly.entity_id
_entity_poly.type
_entity_poly.pdbx_seq_one_letter_code
_entity_poly.pdbx_strand_id
1 'polypeptide(L)'
;MFIPKFFRWGQCSFDDYQIACNSFGYNCESAPGFIAFKMRHEQSFEFYAYKRKGKIVGSVCVENGWLANDGRHRQRSLPALLTPSTSVYVPFCNEVPQKVLLPFRCKSLHHLQSQRFLNTSYGLLSKSHAAFTKNPAADFSRKTVSTRERELRKFLNDGGSFLNVSQLDGEHIFDVFETLYQARRNQAIADREINKAFFREFQPCFKGYIMFLNNEPVALQLLLSVSSRAGMFIDFINIGYRMDSNAGAVGTMLMWKNLTSVYQDAADTQLPLYYSYGSMSGDYKNRWCHSVNNGRVII
;
A
#
# COMPACT_ATOMS: atom_id res chain seq x y z
N MET A 1 4.33 -27.42 -12.17
CA MET A 1 5.54 -26.61 -11.87
C MET A 1 6.38 -27.38 -10.85
N PHE A 2 7.57 -27.88 -11.22
CA PHE A 2 8.37 -28.86 -10.44
C PHE A 2 9.30 -28.26 -9.36
N ILE A 3 9.16 -26.97 -9.03
CA ILE A 3 10.26 -26.17 -8.44
C ILE A 3 10.26 -26.04 -6.88
N PRO A 4 9.16 -26.15 -6.11
CA PRO A 4 9.21 -25.83 -4.67
C PRO A 4 10.08 -26.77 -3.81
N LYS A 5 10.01 -28.09 -4.07
CA LYS A 5 10.61 -29.11 -3.17
C LYS A 5 12.13 -28.99 -3.04
N PHE A 6 12.84 -28.57 -4.09
CA PHE A 6 14.32 -28.45 -4.06
C PHE A 6 14.82 -27.27 -3.22
N PHE A 7 13.97 -26.28 -2.92
CA PHE A 7 14.35 -25.06 -2.20
C PHE A 7 13.78 -24.98 -0.77
N ARG A 8 13.30 -26.10 -0.21
CA ARG A 8 12.61 -26.18 1.10
C ARG A 8 11.28 -25.42 1.18
N TRP A 9 10.73 -25.03 0.03
CA TRP A 9 9.38 -24.49 -0.07
C TRP A 9 8.42 -25.66 -0.28
N GLY A 10 7.50 -25.87 0.66
CA GLY A 10 6.44 -26.86 0.54
C GLY A 10 5.11 -26.16 0.37
N GLN A 11 4.21 -26.71 -0.46
CA GLN A 11 2.83 -26.21 -0.53
C GLN A 11 2.19 -26.28 0.87
N CYS A 12 1.42 -25.27 1.22
CA CYS A 12 0.75 -25.14 2.51
C CYS A 12 -0.69 -24.66 2.35
N SER A 13 -1.44 -24.61 3.44
CA SER A 13 -2.78 -24.02 3.47
C SER A 13 -2.72 -22.49 3.49
N PHE A 14 -3.87 -21.85 3.25
CA PHE A 14 -4.05 -20.43 3.54
C PHE A 14 -3.82 -20.12 5.03
N ASP A 15 -4.25 -21.00 5.93
CA ASP A 15 -4.07 -20.81 7.38
C ASP A 15 -2.58 -20.76 7.76
N ASP A 16 -1.76 -21.65 7.18
CA ASP A 16 -0.30 -21.63 7.37
C ASP A 16 0.32 -20.30 6.89
N TYR A 17 -0.18 -19.76 5.78
CA TYR A 17 0.20 -18.44 5.27
C TYR A 17 -0.22 -17.31 6.21
N GLN A 18 -1.45 -17.33 6.71
CA GLN A 18 -1.94 -16.33 7.66
C GLN A 18 -1.16 -16.37 8.98
N ILE A 19 -0.81 -17.55 9.49
CA ILE A 19 0.06 -17.72 10.67
C ILE A 19 1.42 -17.07 10.42
N ALA A 20 2.02 -17.27 9.24
CA ALA A 20 3.29 -16.62 8.89
C ALA A 20 3.16 -15.10 8.78
N CYS A 21 2.10 -14.58 8.16
CA CYS A 21 1.78 -13.15 8.11
C CYS A 21 1.73 -12.55 9.52
N ASN A 22 0.96 -13.15 10.42
CA ASN A 22 0.82 -12.67 11.80
C ASN A 22 2.11 -12.78 12.61
N SER A 23 2.96 -13.77 12.30
CA SER A 23 4.20 -14.04 13.03
C SER A 23 5.38 -13.17 12.57
N PHE A 24 5.43 -12.81 11.29
CA PHE A 24 6.61 -12.19 10.66
C PHE A 24 6.32 -10.84 9.99
N GLY A 25 5.06 -10.46 9.88
CA GLY A 25 4.63 -9.22 9.26
C GLY A 25 4.28 -9.37 7.78
N TYR A 26 3.52 -8.40 7.31
CA TYR A 26 2.99 -8.28 5.95
C TYR A 26 2.69 -6.81 5.66
N ASN A 27 2.55 -6.48 4.37
CA ASN A 27 2.01 -5.20 3.92
C ASN A 27 0.70 -5.44 3.16
N CYS A 28 0.11 -4.40 2.57
CA CYS A 28 -1.18 -4.51 1.87
C CYS A 28 -1.17 -5.59 0.78
N GLU A 29 -0.11 -5.66 -0.04
CA GLU A 29 0.03 -6.68 -1.09
C GLU A 29 0.05 -8.12 -0.58
N SER A 30 0.46 -8.35 0.67
CA SER A 30 0.54 -9.67 1.30
C SER A 30 -0.42 -9.82 2.49
N ALA A 31 -1.40 -8.92 2.63
CA ALA A 31 -2.33 -8.97 3.73
C ALA A 31 -3.28 -10.18 3.59
N PRO A 32 -3.33 -11.10 4.58
CA PRO A 32 -4.13 -12.31 4.47
C PRO A 32 -5.62 -12.00 4.29
N GLY A 33 -6.14 -10.95 4.93
CA GLY A 33 -7.52 -10.49 4.73
C GLY A 33 -7.82 -10.08 3.29
N PHE A 34 -6.93 -9.31 2.65
CA PHE A 34 -7.13 -8.88 1.27
C PHE A 34 -6.98 -10.04 0.28
N ILE A 35 -6.08 -10.99 0.54
CA ILE A 35 -5.98 -12.22 -0.24
C ILE A 35 -7.24 -13.07 -0.09
N ALA A 36 -7.75 -13.27 1.13
CA ALA A 36 -8.99 -14.00 1.38
C ALA A 36 -10.19 -13.36 0.68
N PHE A 37 -10.26 -12.03 0.65
CA PHE A 37 -11.27 -11.30 -0.13
C PHE A 37 -11.19 -11.69 -1.61
N LYS A 38 -10.00 -11.62 -2.23
CA LYS A 38 -9.81 -12.00 -3.63
C LYS A 38 -10.18 -13.47 -3.88
N MET A 39 -9.86 -14.38 -2.96
CA MET A 39 -10.23 -15.80 -3.05
C MET A 39 -11.74 -16.01 -3.12
N ARG A 40 -12.53 -15.22 -2.36
CA ARG A 40 -14.00 -15.28 -2.40
C ARG A 40 -14.60 -14.74 -3.71
N HIS A 41 -13.82 -13.97 -4.47
CA HIS A 41 -14.19 -13.45 -5.79
C HIS A 41 -13.55 -14.28 -6.92
N GLU A 42 -13.59 -15.61 -6.78
CA GLU A 42 -13.19 -16.61 -7.77
C GLU A 42 -11.71 -16.58 -8.20
N GLN A 43 -10.82 -16.03 -7.36
CA GLN A 43 -9.38 -16.01 -7.63
C GLN A 43 -8.67 -17.17 -6.94
N SER A 44 -7.86 -17.91 -7.69
CA SER A 44 -7.09 -19.04 -7.17
C SER A 44 -5.65 -18.61 -6.86
N PHE A 45 -5.22 -18.87 -5.64
CA PHE A 45 -3.83 -18.69 -5.20
C PHE A 45 -3.25 -20.01 -4.71
N GLU A 46 -1.94 -20.15 -4.89
CA GLU A 46 -1.16 -21.22 -4.28
C GLU A 46 -0.37 -20.65 -3.10
N PHE A 47 -0.29 -21.40 -2.00
CA PHE A 47 0.48 -21.00 -0.83
C PHE A 47 1.66 -21.94 -0.63
N TYR A 48 2.82 -21.37 -0.27
CA TYR A 48 4.02 -22.13 0.00
C TYR A 48 4.70 -21.65 1.27
N ALA A 49 4.99 -22.57 2.17
CA ALA A 49 5.72 -22.32 3.40
C ALA A 49 7.18 -22.77 3.28
N TYR A 50 8.10 -21.95 3.78
CA TYR A 50 9.48 -22.32 3.98
C TYR A 50 9.66 -22.83 5.41
N LYS A 51 10.04 -24.10 5.56
CA LYS A 51 10.18 -24.75 6.87
C LYS A 51 11.64 -24.99 7.25
N ARG A 52 11.97 -24.79 8.53
CA ARG A 52 13.26 -25.15 9.14
C ARG A 52 13.02 -25.91 10.44
N LYS A 53 13.66 -27.08 10.55
CA LYS A 53 13.47 -28.00 11.70
C LYS A 53 11.99 -28.21 12.04
N GLY A 54 11.16 -28.40 11.00
CA GLY A 54 9.71 -28.59 11.11
C GLY A 54 8.88 -27.31 11.32
N LYS A 55 9.49 -26.16 11.66
CA LYS A 55 8.76 -24.91 11.91
C LYS A 55 8.67 -24.03 10.66
N ILE A 56 7.52 -23.39 10.44
CA ILE A 56 7.36 -22.35 9.41
C ILE A 56 8.17 -21.13 9.83
N VAL A 57 9.08 -20.68 8.95
CA VAL A 57 9.87 -19.46 9.16
C VAL A 57 9.65 -18.44 8.04
N GLY A 58 8.75 -18.73 7.11
CA GLY A 58 8.23 -17.80 6.12
C GLY A 58 7.20 -18.46 5.23
N SER A 59 6.38 -17.65 4.57
CA SER A 59 5.36 -18.14 3.64
C SER A 59 5.13 -17.13 2.52
N VAL A 60 4.62 -17.61 1.39
CA VAL A 60 4.25 -16.78 0.24
C VAL A 60 2.86 -17.15 -0.27
N CYS A 61 2.18 -16.14 -0.82
CA CYS A 61 1.02 -16.29 -1.69
C CYS A 61 1.49 -16.13 -3.14
N VAL A 62 1.11 -17.08 -3.99
CA VAL A 62 1.59 -17.20 -5.37
C VAL A 62 0.40 -17.26 -6.33
N GLU A 63 0.56 -16.59 -7.46
CA GLU A 63 -0.40 -16.53 -8.55
C GLU A 63 0.35 -16.79 -9.86
N ASN A 64 0.03 -17.88 -10.56
CA ASN A 64 0.66 -18.23 -11.84
C ASN A 64 2.21 -18.20 -11.80
N GLY A 65 2.80 -18.66 -10.69
CA GLY A 65 4.25 -18.67 -10.45
C GLY A 65 4.88 -17.32 -10.09
N TRP A 66 4.08 -16.27 -9.90
CA TRP A 66 4.49 -14.97 -9.38
C TRP A 66 4.09 -14.80 -7.92
N LEU A 67 4.83 -13.99 -7.16
CA LEU A 67 4.27 -13.49 -5.90
C LEU A 67 2.99 -12.71 -6.20
N ALA A 68 1.93 -13.00 -5.45
CA ALA A 68 0.64 -12.35 -5.60
C ALA A 68 0.76 -10.82 -5.47
N ASN A 69 -0.09 -10.09 -6.20
CA ASN A 69 -0.15 -8.63 -6.21
C ASN A 69 1.12 -7.91 -6.68
N ASP A 70 2.08 -8.60 -7.30
CA ASP A 70 3.16 -7.92 -8.02
C ASP A 70 2.59 -7.16 -9.23
N GLY A 71 2.66 -5.84 -9.23
CA GLY A 71 2.13 -5.00 -10.33
C GLY A 71 2.86 -5.16 -11.67
N ARG A 72 3.96 -5.92 -11.72
CA ARG A 72 4.64 -6.30 -12.97
C ARG A 72 4.12 -7.63 -13.53
N HIS A 73 3.29 -8.35 -12.78
CA HIS A 73 2.54 -9.50 -13.28
C HIS A 73 1.32 -9.03 -14.08
N ARG A 74 1.36 -9.20 -15.41
CA ARG A 74 0.30 -8.72 -16.32
C ARG A 74 -1.01 -9.51 -16.21
N GLN A 75 -0.94 -10.77 -15.78
CA GLN A 75 -2.09 -11.67 -15.62
C GLN A 75 -2.54 -11.72 -14.15
N ARG A 76 -2.39 -10.61 -13.43
CA ARG A 76 -2.83 -10.51 -12.04
C ARG A 76 -4.35 -10.48 -11.96
N SER A 77 -4.89 -11.17 -10.97
CA SER A 77 -6.32 -11.20 -10.67
C SER A 77 -6.83 -9.86 -10.14
N LEU A 78 -8.06 -9.53 -10.53
CA LEU A 78 -8.76 -8.29 -10.12
C LEU A 78 -7.88 -7.03 -10.23
N PRO A 79 -7.34 -6.72 -11.42
CA PRO A 79 -6.40 -5.61 -11.58
C PRO A 79 -7.04 -4.23 -11.32
N ALA A 80 -8.37 -4.13 -11.35
CA ALA A 80 -9.13 -2.91 -11.06
C ALA A 80 -9.55 -2.77 -9.58
N LEU A 81 -9.30 -3.77 -8.73
CA LEU A 81 -9.47 -3.62 -7.29
C LEU A 81 -8.50 -2.54 -6.79
N LEU A 82 -9.00 -1.57 -6.04
CA LEU A 82 -8.27 -0.42 -5.50
C LEU A 82 -7.34 -0.81 -4.35
N THR A 83 -6.43 -1.74 -4.63
CA THR A 83 -5.38 -2.26 -3.74
C THR A 83 -4.00 -1.96 -4.36
N PRO A 84 -2.94 -1.83 -3.55
CA PRO A 84 -1.62 -1.55 -4.07
C PRO A 84 -1.04 -2.77 -4.77
N SER A 85 -0.04 -2.51 -5.61
CA SER A 85 0.70 -3.54 -6.34
C SER A 85 2.14 -3.10 -6.61
N THR A 86 2.69 -2.26 -5.74
CA THR A 86 3.97 -1.57 -6.00
C THR A 86 5.12 -2.32 -5.37
N SER A 87 4.93 -2.89 -4.18
CA SER A 87 6.01 -3.40 -3.35
C SER A 87 5.49 -4.57 -2.52
N VAL A 88 5.89 -5.81 -2.82
CA VAL A 88 5.39 -7.00 -2.12
C VAL A 88 6.30 -7.32 -0.94
N TYR A 89 5.80 -7.26 0.30
CA TYR A 89 6.54 -7.72 1.47
C TYR A 89 6.23 -9.20 1.73
N VAL A 90 7.25 -10.06 1.69
CA VAL A 90 7.09 -11.50 1.96
C VAL A 90 7.10 -11.76 3.47
N PRO A 91 6.08 -12.41 4.05
CA PRO A 91 6.09 -12.83 5.45
C PRO A 91 7.24 -13.81 5.73
N PHE A 92 8.33 -13.31 6.31
CA PHE A 92 9.53 -14.11 6.54
C PHE A 92 10.24 -13.69 7.83
N CYS A 93 10.66 -14.69 8.60
CA CYS A 93 11.39 -14.49 9.85
C CYS A 93 12.74 -13.81 9.61
N ASN A 94 12.91 -12.59 10.12
CA ASN A 94 14.16 -11.83 10.00
C ASN A 94 15.31 -12.45 10.80
N GLU A 95 15.02 -13.24 11.83
CA GLU A 95 16.02 -13.89 12.70
C GLU A 95 16.72 -15.08 12.03
N VAL A 96 16.25 -15.55 10.87
CA VAL A 96 16.92 -16.63 10.14
C VAL A 96 18.27 -16.12 9.61
N PRO A 97 19.42 -16.68 10.05
CA PRO A 97 20.72 -16.07 9.75
C PRO A 97 21.16 -16.24 8.30
N GLN A 98 20.81 -17.35 7.62
CA GLN A 98 21.19 -17.56 6.22
C GLN A 98 20.13 -17.02 5.26
N LYS A 99 20.57 -16.29 4.24
CA LYS A 99 19.72 -15.90 3.10
C LYS A 99 19.12 -17.14 2.43
N VAL A 100 17.91 -17.02 1.88
CA VAL A 100 17.18 -18.13 1.26
C VAL A 100 16.90 -17.86 -0.21
N LEU A 101 16.72 -18.91 -1.00
CA LEU A 101 16.26 -18.78 -2.38
C LEU A 101 14.74 -18.60 -2.40
N LEU A 102 14.28 -17.67 -3.22
CA LEU A 102 12.87 -17.40 -3.46
C LEU A 102 12.52 -17.89 -4.87
N PRO A 103 11.89 -19.07 -5.04
CA PRO A 103 11.66 -19.70 -6.34
C PRO A 103 10.40 -19.18 -7.06
N PHE A 104 9.99 -17.94 -6.79
CA PHE A 104 8.77 -17.34 -7.34
C PHE A 104 9.10 -16.02 -8.01
N ARG A 105 8.47 -15.75 -9.16
CA ARG A 105 8.76 -14.53 -9.92
C ARG A 105 8.29 -13.31 -9.13
N CYS A 106 9.16 -12.33 -9.00
CA CYS A 106 8.79 -11.03 -8.46
C CYS A 106 9.75 -9.97 -9.02
N LYS A 107 9.23 -8.80 -9.38
CA LYS A 107 9.98 -7.63 -9.87
C LYS A 107 9.79 -6.41 -8.98
N SER A 108 9.04 -6.57 -7.90
CA SER A 108 8.63 -5.51 -6.98
C SER A 108 8.75 -5.97 -5.52
N LEU A 109 9.78 -6.72 -5.16
CA LEU A 109 10.01 -7.17 -3.79
C LEU A 109 10.34 -6.00 -2.87
N HIS A 110 9.78 -5.97 -1.66
CA HIS A 110 9.90 -4.82 -0.77
C HIS A 110 11.35 -4.52 -0.37
N HIS A 111 11.76 -3.25 -0.43
CA HIS A 111 13.14 -2.79 -0.19
C HIS A 111 13.72 -3.21 1.19
N LEU A 112 12.86 -3.33 2.21
CA LEU A 112 13.23 -3.81 3.55
C LEU A 112 13.80 -5.24 3.56
N GLN A 113 13.58 -6.01 2.49
CA GLN A 113 14.03 -7.40 2.38
C GLN A 113 15.28 -7.55 1.50
N SER A 114 16.02 -6.45 1.29
CA SER A 114 17.23 -6.41 0.45
C SER A 114 18.33 -7.39 0.83
N GLN A 115 18.35 -7.81 2.10
CA GLN A 115 19.31 -8.78 2.62
C GLN A 115 18.70 -10.15 2.93
N ARG A 116 17.43 -10.40 2.58
CA ARG A 116 16.74 -11.63 2.99
C ARG A 116 16.94 -12.80 2.02
N PHE A 117 16.95 -12.52 0.72
CA PHE A 117 16.92 -13.54 -0.32
C PHE A 117 18.21 -13.51 -1.16
N LEU A 118 18.68 -14.70 -1.57
CA LEU A 118 19.94 -14.85 -2.32
C LEU A 118 19.80 -14.45 -3.79
N ASN A 119 18.73 -14.91 -4.43
CA ASN A 119 18.48 -14.71 -5.86
C ASN A 119 17.69 -13.42 -6.12
N THR A 120 18.02 -12.34 -5.43
CA THR A 120 17.36 -11.03 -5.61
C THR A 120 18.35 -9.93 -5.91
N SER A 121 17.98 -9.04 -6.83
CA SER A 121 18.75 -7.83 -7.14
C SER A 121 17.92 -6.59 -6.84
N TYR A 122 18.50 -5.65 -6.10
CA TYR A 122 17.94 -4.32 -5.80
C TYR A 122 18.72 -3.20 -6.50
N GLY A 123 19.67 -3.58 -7.37
CA GLY A 123 20.52 -2.67 -8.13
C GLY A 123 20.29 -2.88 -9.63
N LEU A 124 21.37 -3.15 -10.37
CA LEU A 124 21.42 -3.14 -11.84
C LEU A 124 20.32 -3.94 -12.57
N LEU A 125 19.83 -5.05 -12.00
CA LEU A 125 18.81 -5.88 -12.65
C LEU A 125 17.36 -5.50 -12.27
N SER A 126 17.19 -4.62 -11.29
CA SER A 126 15.90 -4.06 -10.92
C SER A 126 15.72 -2.68 -11.55
N LYS A 127 14.56 -2.47 -12.17
CA LYS A 127 14.13 -1.18 -12.73
C LYS A 127 12.89 -0.63 -12.00
N SER A 128 12.51 -1.27 -10.90
CA SER A 128 11.29 -0.93 -10.15
C SER A 128 11.69 -0.07 -8.96
N HIS A 129 11.20 1.16 -8.96
CA HIS A 129 11.44 2.12 -7.88
C HIS A 129 10.10 2.46 -7.23
N ALA A 130 10.06 2.41 -5.90
CA ALA A 130 8.92 2.86 -5.12
C ALA A 130 9.21 4.25 -4.52
N ALA A 131 8.16 5.04 -4.35
CA ALA A 131 8.20 6.35 -3.74
C ALA A 131 7.74 6.22 -2.28
N PHE A 132 8.64 6.42 -1.32
CA PHE A 132 8.29 6.43 0.11
C PHE A 132 8.36 7.84 0.67
N THR A 133 7.44 8.19 1.56
CA THR A 133 7.32 9.57 2.04
C THR A 133 8.57 10.09 2.71
N LYS A 134 8.83 11.37 2.47
CA LYS A 134 9.68 12.20 3.31
C LYS A 134 9.05 12.37 4.69
N ASN A 135 9.87 12.36 5.74
CA ASN A 135 9.43 12.63 7.10
C ASN A 135 9.13 14.14 7.28
N PRO A 136 7.90 14.53 7.63
CA PRO A 136 7.51 15.94 7.81
C PRO A 136 8.37 16.70 8.82
N ALA A 137 8.94 16.02 9.84
CA ALA A 137 9.78 16.63 10.86
C ALA A 137 11.27 16.73 10.48
N ALA A 138 11.76 15.88 9.57
CA ALA A 138 13.20 15.77 9.27
C ALA A 138 13.57 16.19 7.83
N ASP A 139 12.72 15.89 6.85
CA ASP A 139 13.07 16.00 5.43
C ASP A 139 12.54 17.27 4.75
N PHE A 140 11.59 17.97 5.38
CA PHE A 140 11.01 19.21 4.84
C PHE A 140 11.63 20.44 5.50
N SER A 141 11.92 21.46 4.68
CA SER A 141 12.40 22.74 5.21
C SER A 141 11.34 23.42 6.09
N ARG A 142 11.79 24.19 7.09
CA ARG A 142 10.89 25.01 7.93
C ARG A 142 9.96 25.92 7.10
N LYS A 143 10.47 26.44 5.98
CA LYS A 143 9.67 27.25 5.04
C LYS A 143 8.54 26.41 4.43
N THR A 144 8.85 25.21 3.94
CA THR A 144 7.84 24.32 3.36
C THR A 144 6.76 23.97 4.37
N VAL A 145 7.15 23.57 5.57
CA VAL A 145 6.22 23.27 6.67
C VAL A 145 5.33 24.48 6.96
N SER A 146 5.92 25.66 7.19
CA SER A 146 5.19 26.90 7.47
C SER A 146 4.20 27.28 6.36
N THR A 147 4.58 27.10 5.09
CA THR A 147 3.70 27.35 3.95
C THR A 147 2.50 26.39 3.95
N ARG A 148 2.73 25.09 4.13
CA ARG A 148 1.64 24.10 4.14
C ARG A 148 0.68 24.32 5.30
N GLU A 149 1.19 24.61 6.49
CA GLU A 149 0.35 24.95 7.66
C GLU A 149 -0.46 26.23 7.44
N ARG A 150 0.11 27.23 6.76
CA ARG A 150 -0.62 28.45 6.39
C ARG A 150 -1.73 28.17 5.37
N GLU A 151 -1.48 27.32 4.38
CA GLU A 151 -2.50 26.90 3.40
C GLU A 151 -3.66 26.18 4.10
N LEU A 152 -3.38 25.24 5.01
CA LEU A 152 -4.43 24.57 5.79
C LEU A 152 -5.25 25.54 6.64
N ARG A 153 -4.60 26.47 7.36
CA ARG A 153 -5.31 27.50 8.15
C ARG A 153 -6.17 28.40 7.27
N LYS A 154 -5.65 28.83 6.11
CA LYS A 154 -6.42 29.63 5.17
C LYS A 154 -7.64 28.87 4.66
N PHE A 155 -7.48 27.60 4.29
CA PHE A 155 -8.59 26.76 3.86
C PHE A 155 -9.69 26.66 4.92
N LEU A 156 -9.33 26.46 6.19
CA LEU A 156 -10.29 26.46 7.30
C LEU A 156 -10.98 27.82 7.47
N ASN A 157 -10.24 28.92 7.40
CA ASN A 157 -10.80 30.29 7.51
C ASN A 157 -11.74 30.63 6.35
N ASP A 158 -11.52 30.05 5.17
CA ASP A 158 -12.35 30.23 3.98
C ASP A 158 -13.60 29.30 3.99
N GLY A 159 -13.93 28.68 5.13
CA GLY A 159 -15.11 27.81 5.31
C GLY A 159 -14.86 26.34 4.98
N GLY A 160 -13.61 25.94 4.79
CA GLY A 160 -13.22 24.55 4.59
C GLY A 160 -13.23 23.73 5.88
N SER A 161 -13.41 22.41 5.75
CA SER A 161 -13.32 21.47 6.87
C SER A 161 -12.72 20.12 6.45
N PHE A 162 -12.34 19.31 7.44
CA PHE A 162 -11.79 17.97 7.22
C PHE A 162 -12.60 16.96 8.03
N LEU A 163 -13.05 15.89 7.38
CA LEU A 163 -13.69 14.74 8.04
C LEU A 163 -12.76 13.54 7.96
N ASN A 164 -12.46 12.90 9.10
CA ASN A 164 -11.64 11.69 9.10
C ASN A 164 -12.46 10.54 8.50
N VAL A 165 -11.86 9.79 7.57
CA VAL A 165 -12.55 8.66 6.91
C VAL A 165 -12.97 7.57 7.90
N SER A 166 -12.32 7.48 9.07
CA SER A 166 -12.71 6.54 10.13
C SER A 166 -14.12 6.78 10.68
N GLN A 167 -14.69 7.97 10.46
CA GLN A 167 -16.03 8.35 10.91
C GLN A 167 -17.13 7.98 9.89
N LEU A 168 -16.76 7.40 8.75
CA LEU A 168 -17.66 7.00 7.67
C LEU A 168 -17.63 5.48 7.49
N ASP A 169 -18.74 4.90 7.06
CA ASP A 169 -18.71 3.52 6.57
C ASP A 169 -17.97 3.41 5.22
N GLY A 170 -17.57 2.19 4.88
CA GLY A 170 -16.80 1.93 3.66
C GLY A 170 -17.54 2.31 2.38
N GLU A 171 -18.85 2.10 2.33
CA GLU A 171 -19.65 2.42 1.14
C GLU A 171 -19.69 3.92 0.88
N HIS A 172 -19.85 4.74 1.93
CA HIS A 172 -19.79 6.20 1.83
C HIS A 172 -18.39 6.70 1.44
N ILE A 173 -17.32 6.10 1.97
CA ILE A 173 -15.95 6.44 1.53
C ILE A 173 -15.79 6.15 0.03
N PHE A 174 -16.30 5.01 -0.45
CA PHE A 174 -16.26 4.64 -1.86
C PHE A 174 -17.04 5.62 -2.73
N ASP A 175 -18.29 5.93 -2.38
CA ASP A 175 -19.16 6.78 -3.19
C ASP A 175 -18.60 8.23 -3.29
N VAL A 176 -18.05 8.77 -2.19
CA VAL A 176 -17.34 10.07 -2.22
C VAL A 176 -16.08 10.00 -3.09
N PHE A 177 -15.27 8.93 -2.94
CA PHE A 177 -14.07 8.75 -3.75
C PHE A 177 -14.40 8.64 -5.23
N GLU A 178 -15.43 7.87 -5.60
CA GLU A 178 -15.89 7.67 -6.97
C GLU A 178 -16.30 9.00 -7.62
N THR A 179 -17.10 9.80 -6.91
CA THR A 179 -17.54 11.13 -7.35
C THR A 179 -16.35 12.05 -7.63
N LEU A 180 -15.41 12.12 -6.70
CA LEU A 180 -14.22 12.97 -6.81
C LEU A 180 -13.20 12.45 -7.83
N TYR A 181 -13.12 11.13 -8.01
CA TYR A 181 -12.30 10.49 -9.01
C TYR A 181 -12.83 10.81 -10.41
N GLN A 182 -14.15 10.68 -10.62
CA GLN A 182 -14.80 11.03 -11.88
C GLN A 182 -14.63 12.51 -12.20
N ALA A 183 -14.82 13.41 -11.22
CA ALA A 183 -14.60 14.85 -11.41
C ALA A 183 -13.16 15.19 -11.87
N ARG A 184 -12.17 14.41 -11.40
CA ARG A 184 -10.76 14.61 -11.75
C ARG A 184 -10.35 13.95 -13.06
N ARG A 185 -10.82 12.74 -13.32
CA ARG A 185 -10.34 11.86 -14.39
C ARG A 185 -11.28 11.75 -15.58
N ASN A 186 -12.52 12.21 -15.42
CA ASN A 186 -13.61 11.97 -16.37
C ASN A 186 -13.76 10.47 -16.70
N GLN A 187 -13.62 9.61 -15.69
CA GLN A 187 -13.63 8.15 -15.80
C GLN A 187 -14.36 7.53 -14.61
N ALA A 188 -15.10 6.45 -14.86
CA ALA A 188 -15.68 5.62 -13.82
C ALA A 188 -14.65 4.63 -13.24
N ILE A 189 -14.90 4.15 -12.03
CA ILE A 189 -14.10 3.09 -11.41
C ILE A 189 -14.60 1.74 -11.96
N ALA A 190 -13.70 0.97 -12.56
CA ALA A 190 -14.00 -0.39 -13.00
C ALA A 190 -14.25 -1.33 -11.81
N ASP A 191 -14.97 -2.42 -12.03
CA ASP A 191 -15.34 -3.40 -10.99
C ASP A 191 -15.97 -2.74 -9.74
N ARG A 192 -16.86 -1.77 -9.98
CA ARG A 192 -17.48 -0.92 -8.95
C ARG A 192 -18.01 -1.71 -7.76
N GLU A 193 -18.81 -2.74 -8.00
CA GLU A 193 -19.44 -3.54 -6.93
C GLU A 193 -18.42 -4.33 -6.10
N ILE A 194 -17.37 -4.86 -6.73
CA ILE A 194 -16.29 -5.54 -6.02
C ILE A 194 -15.49 -4.54 -5.18
N ASN A 195 -15.21 -3.35 -5.71
CA ASN A 195 -14.57 -2.28 -4.96
C ASN A 195 -15.43 -1.80 -3.78
N LYS A 196 -16.74 -1.62 -3.98
CA LYS A 196 -17.66 -1.22 -2.91
C LYS A 196 -17.73 -2.28 -1.81
N ALA A 197 -17.77 -3.56 -2.17
CA ALA A 197 -17.68 -4.67 -1.22
C ALA A 197 -16.36 -4.67 -0.45
N PHE A 198 -15.23 -4.42 -1.11
CA PHE A 198 -13.92 -4.31 -0.48
C PHE A 198 -13.88 -3.15 0.52
N PHE A 199 -14.42 -2.00 0.15
CA PHE A 199 -14.45 -0.83 1.03
C PHE A 199 -15.28 -1.10 2.29
N ARG A 200 -16.45 -1.71 2.13
CA ARG A 200 -17.30 -2.10 3.26
C ARG A 200 -16.60 -3.06 4.21
N GLU A 201 -15.93 -4.09 3.69
CA GLU A 201 -15.25 -5.09 4.52
C GLU A 201 -14.02 -4.52 5.24
N PHE A 202 -13.25 -3.67 4.57
CA PHE A 202 -11.99 -3.13 5.07
C PHE A 202 -12.07 -1.66 5.45
N GLN A 203 -13.24 -1.17 5.88
CA GLN A 203 -13.41 0.21 6.36
C GLN A 203 -12.32 0.65 7.36
N PRO A 204 -11.93 -0.17 8.37
CA PRO A 204 -10.90 0.22 9.33
C PRO A 204 -9.49 0.38 8.74
N CYS A 205 -9.26 -0.18 7.54
CA CYS A 205 -7.99 -0.07 6.83
C CYS A 205 -7.83 1.26 6.09
N PHE A 206 -8.91 2.02 5.84
CA PHE A 206 -8.79 3.33 5.19
C PHE A 206 -8.33 4.40 6.18
N LYS A 207 -7.47 5.31 5.72
CA LYS A 207 -6.89 6.39 6.53
C LYS A 207 -7.02 7.75 5.85
N GLY A 208 -6.84 8.79 6.65
CA GLY A 208 -6.79 10.17 6.18
C GLY A 208 -8.12 10.89 6.28
N TYR A 209 -8.27 11.93 5.47
CA TYR A 209 -9.38 12.87 5.55
C TYR A 209 -10.04 13.09 4.19
N ILE A 210 -11.32 13.44 4.24
CA ILE A 210 -12.05 14.09 3.15
C ILE A 210 -12.03 15.59 3.42
N MET A 211 -11.70 16.39 2.41
CA MET A 211 -11.82 17.84 2.45
C MET A 211 -13.22 18.25 2.02
N PHE A 212 -13.84 19.16 2.78
CA PHE A 212 -15.11 19.79 2.44
C PHE A 212 -14.94 21.29 2.29
N LEU A 213 -15.68 21.90 1.37
CA LEU A 213 -15.85 23.35 1.27
C LEU A 213 -17.32 23.64 1.06
N ASN A 214 -17.91 24.51 1.89
CA ASN A 214 -19.36 24.80 1.86
C ASN A 214 -20.22 23.51 1.94
N ASN A 215 -19.82 22.58 2.81
CA ASN A 215 -20.45 21.26 3.01
C ASN A 215 -20.41 20.29 1.81
N GLU A 216 -19.68 20.64 0.75
CA GLU A 216 -19.49 19.75 -0.41
C GLU A 216 -18.10 19.10 -0.36
N PRO A 217 -17.97 17.79 -0.65
CA PRO A 217 -16.66 17.14 -0.72
C PRO A 217 -15.87 17.69 -1.91
N VAL A 218 -14.62 18.11 -1.68
CA VAL A 218 -13.75 18.69 -2.70
C VAL A 218 -12.49 17.88 -2.98
N ALA A 219 -12.02 17.06 -2.03
CA ALA A 219 -10.87 16.18 -2.24
C ALA A 219 -10.84 14.99 -1.27
N LEU A 220 -10.39 13.84 -1.76
CA LEU A 220 -10.12 12.63 -0.98
C LEU A 220 -8.91 11.90 -1.58
N GLN A 221 -7.91 11.65 -0.73
CA GLN A 221 -6.78 10.80 -1.06
C GLN A 221 -7.08 9.40 -0.52
N LEU A 222 -7.16 8.43 -1.41
CA LEU A 222 -7.42 7.05 -1.08
C LEU A 222 -6.16 6.40 -0.49
N LEU A 223 -6.14 6.26 0.83
CA LEU A 223 -5.08 5.61 1.59
C LEU A 223 -5.59 4.31 2.17
N LEU A 224 -4.89 3.22 1.85
CA LEU A 224 -5.15 1.91 2.42
C LEU A 224 -4.00 1.55 3.35
N SER A 225 -4.32 0.98 4.51
CA SER A 225 -3.32 0.67 5.54
C SER A 225 -3.50 -0.71 6.15
N VAL A 226 -2.37 -1.27 6.56
CA VAL A 226 -2.32 -2.45 7.43
C VAL A 226 -1.23 -2.25 8.48
N SER A 227 -1.48 -2.74 9.69
CA SER A 227 -0.46 -2.82 10.74
C SER A 227 -0.11 -4.28 10.99
N SER A 228 1.18 -4.58 11.02
CA SER A 228 1.69 -5.92 11.28
C SER A 228 2.98 -5.85 12.10
N ARG A 229 3.56 -7.01 12.45
CA ARG A 229 4.87 -7.06 13.15
C ARG A 229 6.01 -6.39 12.38
N ALA A 230 5.86 -6.23 11.06
CA ALA A 230 6.85 -5.53 10.25
C ALA A 230 6.70 -4.00 10.32
N GLY A 231 5.56 -3.48 10.77
CA GLY A 231 5.28 -2.05 10.89
C GLY A 231 3.87 -1.66 10.45
N MET A 232 3.63 -0.35 10.38
CA MET A 232 2.44 0.25 9.80
C MET A 232 2.72 0.58 8.33
N PHE A 233 2.06 -0.12 7.40
CA PHE A 233 2.16 0.12 5.97
C PHE A 233 0.96 0.94 5.51
N ILE A 234 1.24 1.99 4.73
CA ILE A 234 0.20 2.82 4.12
C ILE A 234 0.51 2.97 2.64
N ASP A 235 -0.48 2.74 1.80
CA ASP A 235 -0.38 2.91 0.36
C ASP A 235 -1.35 3.98 -0.13
N PHE A 236 -0.81 5.00 -0.76
CA PHE A 236 -1.57 5.95 -1.55
C PHE A 236 -1.91 5.34 -2.91
N ILE A 237 -3.17 4.94 -3.04
CA ILE A 237 -3.72 4.30 -4.24
C ILE A 237 -4.04 5.34 -5.31
N ASN A 238 -4.88 6.33 -4.97
CA ASN A 238 -5.25 7.42 -5.87
C ASN A 238 -5.81 8.62 -5.10
N ILE A 239 -6.04 9.73 -5.80
CA ILE A 239 -6.63 10.94 -5.22
C ILE A 239 -7.72 11.46 -6.15
N GLY A 240 -8.91 11.65 -5.63
CA GLY A 240 -10.02 12.34 -6.30
C GLY A 240 -10.07 13.78 -5.78
N TYR A 241 -10.35 14.73 -6.66
CA TYR A 241 -10.66 16.10 -6.27
C TYR A 241 -11.39 16.84 -7.38
N ARG A 242 -12.17 17.84 -6.97
CA ARG A 242 -12.89 18.73 -7.87
C ARG A 242 -11.92 19.67 -8.59
N MET A 243 -11.95 19.67 -9.91
CA MET A 243 -11.11 20.55 -10.74
C MET A 243 -11.64 21.99 -10.76
N ASP A 244 -12.93 22.18 -10.49
CA ASP A 244 -13.65 23.45 -10.47
C ASP A 244 -13.66 24.14 -9.10
N SER A 245 -13.00 23.56 -8.09
CA SER A 245 -12.96 24.17 -6.77
C SER A 245 -12.07 25.42 -6.78
N ASN A 246 -12.63 26.57 -6.37
CA ASN A 246 -11.86 27.80 -6.13
C ASN A 246 -10.92 27.72 -4.91
N ALA A 247 -10.83 26.55 -4.26
CA ALA A 247 -10.12 26.29 -3.01
C ALA A 247 -8.59 26.20 -3.14
N GLY A 248 -8.00 26.60 -4.28
CA GLY A 248 -6.55 26.54 -4.51
C GLY A 248 -6.01 25.11 -4.65
N ALA A 249 -4.80 24.87 -4.13
CA ALA A 249 -4.06 23.61 -4.31
C ALA A 249 -4.56 22.45 -3.43
N VAL A 250 -5.85 22.10 -3.54
CA VAL A 250 -6.56 21.08 -2.73
C VAL A 250 -5.79 19.77 -2.59
N GLY A 251 -5.23 19.24 -3.69
CA GLY A 251 -4.44 18.01 -3.64
C GLY A 251 -3.17 18.12 -2.79
N THR A 252 -2.49 19.27 -2.82
CA THR A 252 -1.28 19.53 -2.02
C THR A 252 -1.63 19.66 -0.53
N MET A 253 -2.70 20.39 -0.23
CA MET A 253 -3.19 20.55 1.13
C MET A 253 -3.60 19.21 1.74
N LEU A 254 -4.38 18.41 1.00
CA LEU A 254 -4.81 17.09 1.46
C LEU A 254 -3.65 16.16 1.72
N MET A 255 -2.70 16.11 0.77
CA MET A 255 -1.50 15.28 0.93
C MET A 255 -0.68 15.69 2.15
N TRP A 256 -0.55 17.00 2.44
CA TRP A 256 0.11 17.46 3.65
C TRP A 256 -0.64 17.04 4.92
N LYS A 257 -1.95 17.29 4.98
CA LYS A 257 -2.80 16.94 6.13
C LYS A 257 -2.76 15.43 6.43
N ASN A 258 -2.86 14.60 5.40
CA ASN A 258 -2.77 13.16 5.56
C ASN A 258 -1.37 12.70 5.96
N LEU A 259 -0.32 13.27 5.36
CA LEU A 259 1.06 12.96 5.72
C LEU A 259 1.32 13.23 7.21
N THR A 260 1.00 14.42 7.70
CA THR A 260 1.25 14.77 9.11
C THR A 260 0.41 13.95 10.07
N SER A 261 -0.87 13.70 9.77
CA SER A 261 -1.72 12.87 10.61
C SER A 261 -1.24 11.42 10.69
N VAL A 262 -0.84 10.83 9.56
CA VAL A 262 -0.32 9.45 9.52
C VAL A 262 0.97 9.31 10.33
N TYR A 263 1.87 10.31 10.26
CA TYR A 263 3.09 10.30 11.06
C TYR A 263 2.79 10.42 12.56
N GLN A 264 1.75 11.19 12.93
CA GLN A 264 1.28 11.24 14.31
C GLN A 264 0.71 9.90 14.75
N ASP A 265 -0.18 9.29 13.96
CA ASP A 265 -0.78 7.98 14.26
C ASP A 265 0.31 6.89 14.46
N ALA A 266 1.36 6.91 13.63
CA ALA A 266 2.47 5.98 13.75
C ALA A 266 3.31 6.22 15.01
N ALA A 267 3.52 7.49 15.39
CA ALA A 267 4.21 7.85 16.63
C ALA A 267 3.42 7.40 17.87
N ASP A 268 2.10 7.61 17.86
CA ASP A 268 1.20 7.24 18.96
C ASP A 268 1.11 5.72 19.15
N THR A 269 1.20 4.97 18.04
CA THR A 269 1.20 3.49 18.07
C THR A 269 2.59 2.87 18.23
N GLN A 270 3.66 3.68 18.25
CA GLN A 270 5.05 3.25 18.34
C GLN A 270 5.45 2.21 17.25
N LEU A 271 4.81 2.29 16.08
CA LEU A 271 5.11 1.41 14.95
C LEU A 271 5.98 2.13 13.91
N PRO A 272 6.97 1.45 13.31
CA PRO A 272 7.68 2.01 12.17
C PRO A 272 6.70 2.20 11.00
N LEU A 273 6.71 3.40 10.41
CA LEU A 273 5.83 3.78 9.32
C LEU A 273 6.49 3.56 7.96
N TYR A 274 5.77 2.90 7.07
CA TYR A 274 6.14 2.70 5.66
C TYR A 274 5.02 3.22 4.76
N TYR A 275 5.09 4.51 4.42
CA TYR A 275 4.08 5.17 3.61
C TYR A 275 4.54 5.30 2.15
N SER A 276 3.93 4.52 1.27
CA SER A 276 4.19 4.41 -0.16
C SER A 276 3.24 5.28 -0.98
N TYR A 277 3.80 6.00 -1.96
CA TYR A 277 3.10 6.74 -3.01
C TYR A 277 3.03 5.92 -4.31
N GLY A 278 3.24 4.61 -4.22
CA GLY A 278 3.35 3.71 -5.36
C GLY A 278 4.67 3.88 -6.12
N SER A 279 4.66 3.59 -7.42
CA SER A 279 5.88 3.66 -8.25
C SER A 279 6.46 5.08 -8.29
N MET A 280 7.78 5.23 -8.31
CA MET A 280 8.45 6.53 -8.47
C MET A 280 8.31 7.03 -9.91
N SER A 281 7.12 7.56 -10.22
CA SER A 281 6.73 8.07 -11.54
C SER A 281 6.13 9.46 -11.40
N GLY A 282 6.59 10.40 -12.23
CA GLY A 282 6.12 11.79 -12.24
C GLY A 282 6.89 12.68 -11.27
N ASP A 283 7.31 13.85 -11.76
CA ASP A 283 8.27 14.73 -11.08
C ASP A 283 7.76 15.27 -9.73
N TYR A 284 6.44 15.36 -9.56
CA TYR A 284 5.85 15.86 -8.33
C TYR A 284 6.21 14.99 -7.11
N LYS A 285 6.47 13.68 -7.30
CA LYS A 285 6.81 12.77 -6.20
C LYS A 285 8.15 13.11 -5.57
N ASN A 286 9.07 13.73 -6.29
CA ASN A 286 10.34 14.24 -5.72
C ASN A 286 10.11 15.28 -4.60
N ARG A 287 8.95 15.96 -4.60
CA ARG A 287 8.59 16.90 -3.53
C ARG A 287 8.19 16.18 -2.24
N TRP A 288 7.60 14.99 -2.35
CA TRP A 288 6.94 14.29 -1.24
C TRP A 288 7.66 13.05 -0.78
N CYS A 289 8.51 12.47 -1.61
CA CYS A 289 9.03 11.13 -1.45
C CYS A 289 10.53 11.06 -1.74
N HIS A 290 11.15 10.06 -1.12
CA HIS A 290 12.43 9.50 -1.53
C HIS A 290 12.17 8.31 -2.45
N SER A 291 13.04 8.14 -3.44
CA SER A 291 13.02 6.95 -4.31
C SER A 291 13.77 5.81 -3.63
N VAL A 292 13.16 4.63 -3.57
CA VAL A 292 13.81 3.39 -3.09
C VAL A 292 13.73 2.31 -4.17
N ASN A 293 14.74 1.46 -4.23
CA ASN A 293 14.75 0.35 -5.18
C ASN A 293 13.97 -0.83 -4.61
N ASN A 294 13.01 -1.34 -5.38
CA ASN A 294 12.41 -2.63 -5.11
C ASN A 294 13.29 -3.74 -5.67
N GLY A 295 13.17 -4.93 -5.11
CA GLY A 295 13.93 -6.10 -5.50
C GLY A 295 13.29 -6.83 -6.68
N ARG A 296 14.13 -7.44 -7.49
CA ARG A 296 13.72 -8.41 -8.51
C ARG A 296 14.31 -9.76 -8.18
N VAL A 297 13.46 -10.78 -8.15
CA VAL A 297 13.86 -12.19 -8.12
C VAL A 297 14.42 -12.60 -9.48
N ILE A 298 15.58 -13.23 -9.46
CA ILE A 298 16.31 -13.74 -10.63
C ILE A 298 16.09 -15.25 -10.69
N ILE A 299 15.20 -15.65 -11.61
CA ILE A 299 14.86 -17.04 -11.98
C ILE A 299 14.49 -17.11 -13.45
#